data_AF-A0A0C3QCL8-F1
#
_entry.id   AF-A0A0C3QCL8-F1
#
_cell.length_a   1.000
_cell.length_b   1.000
_cell.length_c   1.000
_cell.angle_alpha   90.00
_cell.angle_beta   90.00
_cell.angle_gamma   90.00
#
_symmetry.space_group_name_H-M   'P 1'
#
loop_
_entity.id
_entity.type
_entity.pdbx_description
1 polymer ?
#
loop_
_entity_poly.entity_id
_entity_poly.type
_entity_poly.pdbx_seq_one_letter_code
_entity_poly.pdbx_strand_id
1 'polypeptide(L)'
;METQQDPRIIVHVHYYPPFESSPSSPALVVQVTELVGSYMVWAGTCDEIPGAESEQATSGDSQQRAKDPALASGGPSSSLLEDSVENVELMESRKVKGIHPKVLAVARQGRLTKDWACAMPSLNTLTPGAATSLYRSSESDAALSMAQRLAKRWKKQIILSIDIPQKFENASRVTLEVEKRIGMSLNKVEGKSSG
;
A
#
# COMPACT_ATOMS: atom_id res chain seq x y z
N MET A 1 -31.87 -7.16 -19.01
CA MET A 1 -32.14 -5.89 -18.29
C MET A 1 -30.95 -5.66 -17.39
N GLU A 2 -30.00 -4.86 -17.84
CA GLU A 2 -28.78 -4.53 -17.09
C GLU A 2 -29.17 -3.44 -16.09
N THR A 3 -29.04 -3.73 -14.80
CA THR A 3 -29.35 -2.75 -13.75
C THR A 3 -28.25 -1.71 -13.76
N GLN A 4 -28.60 -0.47 -14.09
CA GLN A 4 -27.69 0.67 -14.03
C GLN A 4 -27.22 0.86 -12.58
N GLN A 5 -26.04 0.33 -12.26
CA GLN A 5 -25.41 0.55 -10.96
C GLN A 5 -24.84 1.96 -10.91
N ASP A 6 -25.24 2.70 -9.88
CA ASP A 6 -24.69 4.02 -9.57
C ASP A 6 -23.15 3.94 -9.45
N PRO A 7 -22.38 4.76 -10.19
CA PRO A 7 -20.92 4.76 -10.10
C PRO A 7 -20.48 5.14 -8.69
N ARG A 8 -20.03 4.15 -7.93
CA ARG A 8 -19.57 4.32 -6.55
C ARG A 8 -18.11 3.88 -6.46
N ILE A 9 -17.26 4.83 -6.05
CA ILE A 9 -15.87 4.58 -5.68
C ILE A 9 -15.77 4.69 -4.17
N ILE A 10 -15.39 3.60 -3.51
CA ILE A 10 -15.20 3.53 -2.06
C ILE A 10 -13.80 3.02 -1.79
N VAL A 11 -13.06 3.70 -0.91
CA VAL A 11 -11.70 3.31 -0.53
C VAL A 11 -11.71 2.84 0.92
N HIS A 12 -11.22 1.62 1.13
CA HIS A 12 -11.01 1.00 2.42
C HIS A 12 -9.52 0.84 2.66
N VAL A 13 -9.04 1.19 3.85
CA VAL A 13 -7.66 0.96 4.26
C VAL A 13 -7.68 0.09 5.51
N HIS A 14 -6.86 -0.94 5.52
CA HIS A 14 -6.75 -1.88 6.63
C HIS A 14 -5.30 -2.01 7.05
N TYR A 15 -5.07 -1.76 8.33
CA TYR A 15 -3.79 -2.04 8.97
C TYR A 15 -3.81 -3.43 9.58
N TYR A 16 -2.70 -4.13 9.43
CA TYR A 16 -2.44 -5.41 10.05
C TYR A 16 -1.09 -5.34 10.76
N PRO A 17 -1.05 -5.59 12.08
CA PRO A 17 0.21 -5.60 12.83
C PRO A 17 1.12 -6.75 12.34
N PRO A 18 2.40 -6.74 12.72
CA PRO A 18 3.32 -7.85 12.50
C PRO A 18 2.67 -9.19 12.85
N PHE A 19 2.80 -10.16 11.95
CA PHE A 19 2.11 -11.45 12.07
C PHE A 19 2.86 -12.46 12.97
N GLU A 20 4.13 -12.20 13.29
CA GLU A 20 4.88 -12.90 14.33
C GLU A 20 5.40 -11.89 15.37
N SER A 21 5.67 -12.36 16.59
CA SER A 21 6.37 -11.59 17.63
C SER A 21 7.87 -11.45 17.37
N SER A 22 8.36 -11.94 16.22
CA SER A 22 9.73 -11.77 15.76
C SER A 22 9.92 -10.34 15.19
N PRO A 23 11.04 -9.68 15.46
CA PRO A 23 11.30 -8.31 14.98
C PRO A 23 11.45 -8.22 13.45
N SER A 24 11.45 -9.35 12.74
CA SER A 24 11.60 -9.43 11.28
C SER A 24 10.28 -9.44 10.51
N SER A 25 9.14 -9.56 11.18
CA SER A 25 7.83 -9.57 10.52
C SER A 25 7.31 -8.14 10.31
N PRO A 26 7.07 -7.69 9.07
CA PRO A 26 6.57 -6.36 8.82
C PRO A 26 5.10 -6.23 9.19
N ALA A 27 4.69 -5.03 9.62
CA ALA A 27 3.29 -4.65 9.57
C ALA A 27 2.85 -4.50 8.11
N LEU A 28 1.57 -4.73 7.83
CA LEU A 28 1.01 -4.67 6.49
C LEU A 28 -0.11 -3.63 6.43
N VAL A 29 -0.17 -2.92 5.30
CA VAL A 29 -1.28 -2.05 4.95
C VAL A 29 -1.90 -2.59 3.67
N VAL A 30 -3.22 -2.75 3.68
CA VAL A 30 -4.01 -3.14 2.50
C VAL A 30 -5.00 -2.04 2.21
N GLN A 31 -4.91 -1.46 1.02
CA GLN A 31 -5.90 -0.55 0.48
C GLN A 31 -6.76 -1.29 -0.55
N VAL A 32 -8.08 -1.25 -0.38
CA VAL A 32 -9.05 -1.77 -1.34
C VAL A 32 -9.87 -0.60 -1.85
N THR A 33 -9.79 -0.36 -3.15
CA THR A 33 -10.68 0.54 -3.88
C THR A 33 -11.76 -0.30 -4.53
N GLU A 34 -12.98 -0.19 -4.00
CA GLU A 34 -14.17 -0.79 -4.59
C GLU A 34 -14.64 0.07 -5.78
N LEU A 35 -14.73 -0.58 -6.93
CA LEU A 35 -15.25 -0.04 -8.18
C LEU A 35 -16.49 -0.85 -8.59
N VAL A 36 -17.23 -0.37 -9.59
CA VAL A 36 -18.35 -1.12 -10.14
C VAL A 36 -17.83 -2.40 -10.79
N GLY A 37 -18.18 -3.56 -10.21
CA GLY A 37 -17.82 -4.89 -10.72
C GLY A 37 -16.34 -5.29 -10.55
N SER A 38 -15.51 -4.49 -9.89
CA SER A 38 -14.07 -4.76 -9.76
C SER A 38 -13.47 -4.23 -8.46
N TYR A 39 -12.31 -4.75 -8.11
CA TYR A 39 -11.49 -4.24 -7.00
C TYR A 39 -10.12 -3.83 -7.52
N MET A 40 -9.68 -2.63 -7.14
CA MET A 40 -8.28 -2.24 -7.23
C MET A 40 -7.66 -2.33 -5.83
N VAL A 41 -6.69 -3.21 -5.66
CA VAL A 41 -6.06 -3.54 -4.38
C VAL A 41 -4.60 -3.15 -4.43
N TRP A 42 -4.15 -2.43 -3.41
CA TRP A 42 -2.73 -2.24 -3.11
C TRP A 42 -2.41 -2.86 -1.76
N ALA A 43 -1.28 -3.56 -1.67
CA ALA A 43 -0.78 -4.08 -0.41
C ALA A 43 0.71 -3.80 -0.29
N GLY A 44 1.13 -3.28 0.86
CA GLY A 44 2.53 -2.99 1.14
C GLY A 44 2.90 -3.14 2.61
N THR A 45 4.20 -3.11 2.87
CA THR A 45 4.74 -3.19 4.23
C THR A 45 4.88 -1.82 4.88
N CYS A 46 4.75 -1.77 6.20
CA CYS A 46 4.98 -0.58 7.02
C CYS A 46 6.05 -0.90 8.07
N ASP A 47 7.13 -0.12 8.09
CA ASP A 47 8.21 -0.27 9.07
C ASP A 47 7.87 0.45 10.40
N GLU A 48 6.97 1.44 10.39
CA GLU A 48 6.59 2.19 11.59
C GLU A 48 5.34 1.61 12.28
N ILE A 49 5.48 1.26 13.56
CA ILE A 49 4.38 0.85 14.43
C ILE A 49 3.63 2.13 14.88
N PRO A 50 2.34 2.30 14.57
CA PRO A 50 1.56 3.40 15.17
C PRO A 50 1.43 3.15 16.67
N GLY A 51 2.20 3.89 17.49
CA GLY A 51 2.16 3.83 18.96
C GLY A 51 3.47 3.46 19.65
N ALA A 52 4.55 3.16 18.93
CA ALA A 52 5.89 3.07 19.51
C ALA A 52 6.54 4.46 19.51
N GLU A 53 5.94 5.41 20.23
CA GLU A 53 6.69 6.59 20.67
C GLU A 53 7.62 6.10 21.77
N SER A 54 8.84 5.75 21.41
CA SER A 54 9.93 5.75 22.38
C SER A 54 10.01 7.16 22.94
N GLU A 55 9.58 7.34 24.18
CA GLU A 55 10.06 8.40 25.07
C GLU A 55 11.59 8.33 25.11
N GLN A 56 12.24 8.97 24.14
CA GLN A 56 13.61 9.43 24.32
C GLN A 56 13.54 10.94 24.41
N ALA A 57 13.45 11.36 25.67
CA ALA A 57 13.67 12.69 26.15
C ALA A 57 14.84 13.35 25.41
N THR A 58 14.53 14.49 24.80
CA THR A 58 15.49 15.54 24.52
C THR A 58 16.06 16.02 25.86
N SER A 59 17.30 15.63 26.17
CA SER A 59 18.09 16.30 27.20
C SER A 59 19.58 16.06 26.96
N GLY A 60 20.36 17.15 26.88
CA GLY A 60 21.81 17.07 26.95
C GLY A 60 22.59 17.90 25.94
N ASP A 61 22.36 19.21 25.92
CA ASP A 61 23.24 20.22 25.35
C ASP A 61 24.54 20.32 26.18
N SER A 62 25.72 20.41 25.55
CA SER A 62 26.91 21.20 25.95
C SER A 62 28.23 20.83 25.22
N GLN A 63 28.60 21.70 24.28
CA GLN A 63 29.91 22.40 24.10
C GLN A 63 31.26 21.66 23.94
N GLN A 64 31.94 21.96 22.81
CA GLN A 64 33.20 22.77 22.71
C GLN A 64 33.65 22.86 21.23
N ARG A 65 33.62 24.01 20.54
CA ARG A 65 34.49 25.22 20.54
C ARG A 65 35.53 25.23 19.38
N ALA A 66 35.17 25.98 18.34
CA ALA A 66 35.91 26.93 17.47
C ALA A 66 37.35 26.67 16.97
N LYS A 67 37.54 26.86 15.65
CA LYS A 67 38.58 27.72 15.00
C LYS A 67 38.35 27.89 13.48
N ASP A 68 37.67 28.99 13.10
CA ASP A 68 38.09 30.11 12.21
C ASP A 68 38.74 29.92 10.81
N PRO A 69 38.67 30.96 9.92
CA PRO A 69 38.12 30.84 8.55
C PRO A 69 39.04 31.33 7.40
N ALA A 70 38.55 31.23 6.14
CA ALA A 70 38.80 32.07 4.92
C ALA A 70 38.73 31.17 3.66
N LEU A 71 38.36 31.57 2.44
CA LEU A 71 37.71 32.72 1.79
C LEU A 71 37.55 32.31 0.30
N ALA A 72 36.63 32.98 -0.41
CA ALA A 72 36.48 33.07 -1.88
C ALA A 72 35.65 31.96 -2.57
N SER A 73 34.84 32.19 -3.61
CA SER A 73 34.11 33.34 -4.19
C SER A 73 33.47 32.81 -5.48
N GLY A 74 32.26 33.24 -5.84
CA GLY A 74 31.77 33.17 -7.23
C GLY A 74 30.40 32.50 -7.44
N GLY A 75 29.36 33.32 -7.61
CA GLY A 75 28.08 32.92 -8.25
C GLY A 75 28.19 32.86 -9.79
N PRO A 76 27.09 32.91 -10.58
CA PRO A 76 25.70 33.22 -10.20
C PRO A 76 24.60 32.28 -10.75
N SER A 77 23.39 32.50 -10.23
CA SER A 77 22.06 32.38 -10.87
C SER A 77 21.72 31.18 -11.76
N SER A 78 20.81 30.35 -11.25
CA SER A 78 19.73 29.74 -12.05
C SER A 78 18.48 29.60 -11.17
N SER A 79 17.67 30.66 -11.18
CA SER A 79 16.24 30.64 -10.88
C SER A 79 15.53 29.72 -11.88
N LEU A 80 14.70 28.78 -11.42
CA LEU A 80 13.38 28.44 -11.99
C LEU A 80 12.85 27.11 -11.40
N LEU A 81 11.61 27.19 -10.90
CA LEU A 81 10.69 26.11 -10.49
C LEU A 81 10.75 25.62 -9.03
N GLU A 82 10.65 26.55 -8.07
CA GLU A 82 9.91 26.31 -6.84
C GLU A 82 8.59 27.07 -6.93
N ASP A 83 7.57 26.45 -7.50
CA ASP A 83 6.17 26.88 -7.39
C ASP A 83 5.31 25.72 -7.87
N SER A 84 4.68 25.01 -6.92
CA SER A 84 3.45 24.20 -7.04
C SER A 84 3.46 23.03 -6.05
N VAL A 85 3.49 23.33 -4.75
CA VAL A 85 3.03 22.41 -3.69
C VAL A 85 2.01 23.11 -2.80
N GLU A 86 1.10 23.85 -3.41
CA GLU A 86 -0.15 24.29 -2.78
C GLU A 86 -1.26 24.03 -3.79
N ASN A 87 -1.85 22.83 -3.72
CA ASN A 87 -3.22 22.50 -4.11
C ASN A 87 -3.42 20.98 -4.14
N VAL A 88 -3.37 20.34 -2.96
CA VAL A 88 -4.09 19.08 -2.72
C VAL A 88 -4.80 19.16 -1.35
N GLU A 89 -5.38 20.31 -1.04
CA GLU A 89 -6.25 20.49 0.12
C GLU A 89 -7.70 20.64 -0.34
N LEU A 90 -8.21 19.64 -1.07
CA LEU A 90 -9.65 19.53 -1.30
C LEU A 90 -10.07 18.10 -1.65
N MET A 91 -10.00 17.17 -0.69
CA MET A 91 -10.95 16.05 -0.59
C MET A 91 -10.88 15.30 0.75
N GLU A 92 -10.41 15.94 1.82
CA GLU A 92 -10.42 15.37 3.17
C GLU A 92 -11.76 15.60 3.87
N SER A 93 -12.81 14.92 3.41
CA SER A 93 -14.12 14.96 4.08
C SER A 93 -14.91 13.66 4.00
N ARG A 94 -14.20 12.53 4.05
CA ARG A 94 -14.80 11.25 4.49
C ARG A 94 -13.98 10.72 5.63
N LYS A 95 -14.40 11.07 6.85
CA LYS A 95 -13.85 10.59 8.11
C LYS A 95 -13.95 9.06 8.14
N VAL A 96 -12.91 8.36 7.69
CA VAL A 96 -12.82 6.90 7.78
C VAL A 96 -12.63 6.59 9.26
N LYS A 97 -13.74 6.25 9.95
CA LYS A 97 -13.74 6.02 11.39
C LYS A 97 -12.70 4.94 11.74
N GLY A 98 -11.72 5.29 12.58
CA GLY A 98 -10.83 4.34 13.25
C GLY A 98 -9.51 4.00 12.55
N ILE A 99 -9.13 4.68 11.47
CA ILE A 99 -7.82 4.47 10.84
C ILE A 99 -6.82 5.51 11.36
N HIS A 100 -5.71 5.03 11.93
CA HIS A 100 -4.65 5.89 12.44
C HIS A 100 -4.02 6.71 11.29
N PRO A 101 -3.80 8.03 11.45
CA PRO A 101 -3.31 8.91 10.38
C PRO A 101 -1.99 8.45 9.76
N LYS A 102 -1.08 7.85 10.55
CA LYS A 102 0.17 7.25 10.04
C LYS A 102 -0.07 6.09 9.06
N VAL A 103 -1.12 5.27 9.25
CA VAL A 103 -1.45 4.18 8.31
C VAL A 103 -1.90 4.74 6.97
N LEU A 104 -2.68 5.83 7.01
CA LEU A 104 -3.11 6.52 5.79
C LEU A 104 -1.91 7.17 5.07
N ALA A 105 -0.96 7.73 5.82
CA ALA A 105 0.28 8.26 5.26
C ALA A 105 1.09 7.16 4.55
N VAL A 106 1.22 5.98 5.15
CA VAL A 106 1.91 4.83 4.54
C VAL A 106 1.21 4.37 3.27
N ALA A 107 -0.13 4.31 3.27
CA ALA A 107 -0.90 3.99 2.06
C ALA A 107 -0.68 5.04 0.96
N ARG A 108 -0.60 6.32 1.32
CA ARG A 108 -0.32 7.43 0.38
C ARG A 108 1.13 7.42 -0.13
N GLN A 109 2.07 6.95 0.66
CA GLN A 109 3.51 6.91 0.34
C GLN A 109 3.96 5.59 -0.30
N GLY A 110 3.09 4.58 -0.35
CA GLY A 110 3.39 3.27 -0.91
C GLY A 110 3.88 3.34 -2.35
N ARG A 111 4.83 2.48 -2.72
CA ARG A 111 5.33 2.44 -4.11
C ARG A 111 4.33 1.68 -4.96
N LEU A 112 3.44 2.44 -5.59
CA LEU A 112 2.43 1.96 -6.54
C LEU A 112 3.04 1.43 -7.86
N THR A 113 4.30 1.01 -7.95
CA THR A 113 4.91 0.71 -9.26
C THR A 113 5.85 -0.50 -9.26
N LYS A 114 5.82 -1.40 -8.28
CA LYS A 114 6.72 -2.56 -8.29
C LYS A 114 6.15 -3.75 -9.05
N ASP A 115 4.98 -4.26 -8.66
CA ASP A 115 4.31 -5.33 -9.38
C ASP A 115 2.82 -5.02 -9.51
N TRP A 116 2.33 -5.00 -10.75
CA TRP A 116 0.91 -4.86 -11.06
C TRP A 116 0.45 -6.01 -11.92
N ALA A 117 -0.70 -6.56 -11.55
CA ALA A 117 -1.42 -7.52 -12.37
C ALA A 117 -2.91 -7.21 -12.39
N CYS A 118 -3.53 -7.53 -13.51
CA CYS A 118 -4.97 -7.54 -13.66
C CYS A 118 -5.42 -8.97 -13.93
N ALA A 119 -6.44 -9.44 -13.21
CA ALA A 119 -7.05 -10.73 -13.44
C ALA A 119 -8.56 -10.60 -13.52
N MET A 120 -9.16 -11.34 -14.45
CA MET A 120 -10.60 -11.41 -14.63
C MET A 120 -11.12 -12.77 -14.14
N PRO A 121 -12.34 -12.82 -13.61
CA PRO A 121 -12.96 -14.09 -13.25
C PRO A 121 -13.26 -14.88 -14.52
N SER A 122 -12.99 -16.19 -14.50
CA SER A 122 -13.42 -17.07 -15.59
C SER A 122 -14.93 -17.15 -15.63
N LEU A 123 -15.52 -17.12 -16.83
CA LEU A 123 -16.92 -17.47 -17.04
C LEU A 123 -17.17 -18.98 -16.79
N ASN A 124 -16.14 -19.82 -16.97
CA ASN A 124 -16.19 -21.26 -16.74
C ASN A 124 -15.32 -21.64 -15.53
N THR A 125 -15.86 -22.40 -14.58
CA THR A 125 -15.14 -22.84 -13.37
C THR A 125 -13.96 -23.77 -13.64
N LEU A 126 -13.93 -24.40 -14.82
CA LEU A 126 -12.92 -25.38 -15.22
C LEU A 126 -11.65 -24.74 -15.82
N THR A 127 -11.70 -23.49 -16.27
CA THR A 127 -10.56 -22.80 -16.87
C THR A 127 -9.97 -21.74 -15.94
N PRO A 128 -8.64 -21.57 -15.89
CA PRO A 128 -8.02 -20.43 -15.21
C PRO A 128 -8.53 -19.11 -15.79
N GLY A 129 -8.71 -18.11 -14.93
CA GLY A 129 -9.12 -16.77 -15.36
C GLY A 129 -8.01 -16.11 -16.16
N ALA A 130 -8.38 -15.34 -17.18
CA ALA A 130 -7.42 -14.52 -17.90
C ALA A 130 -6.76 -13.55 -16.92
N ALA A 131 -5.43 -13.45 -16.97
CA ALA A 131 -4.69 -12.46 -16.22
C ALA A 131 -3.51 -11.96 -17.02
N THR A 132 -3.11 -10.75 -16.71
CA THR A 132 -2.06 -10.02 -17.41
C THR A 132 -1.25 -9.25 -16.38
N SER A 133 0.07 -9.40 -16.43
CA SER A 133 0.96 -8.52 -15.68
C SER A 133 1.01 -7.18 -16.41
N LEU A 134 0.60 -6.11 -15.74
CA LEU A 134 0.61 -4.75 -16.30
C LEU A 134 1.99 -4.11 -16.11
N TYR A 135 2.62 -4.40 -14.98
CA TYR A 135 3.97 -4.00 -14.68
C TYR A 135 4.62 -5.11 -13.86
N ARG A 136 5.81 -5.53 -14.26
CA ARG A 136 6.53 -6.64 -13.65
C ARG A 136 7.92 -6.16 -13.26
N SER A 137 8.25 -6.19 -11.98
CA SER A 137 9.64 -6.10 -11.57
C SER A 137 10.34 -7.43 -11.87
N SER A 138 11.62 -7.39 -12.25
CA SER A 138 12.41 -8.62 -12.43
C SER A 138 12.55 -9.44 -11.15
N GLU A 139 12.21 -8.84 -10.01
CA GLU A 139 12.40 -9.37 -8.66
C GLU A 139 11.18 -10.14 -8.13
N SER A 140 10.00 -10.00 -8.75
CA SER A 140 8.78 -10.66 -8.25
C SER A 140 7.72 -10.87 -9.34
N ASP A 141 7.04 -12.02 -9.24
CA ASP A 141 5.86 -12.38 -10.07
C ASP A 141 4.69 -12.84 -9.18
N ALA A 142 4.69 -12.40 -7.92
CA ALA A 142 3.66 -12.79 -6.96
C ALA A 142 2.29 -12.23 -7.33
N ALA A 143 2.25 -11.01 -7.89
CA ALA A 143 1.03 -10.28 -8.19
C ALA A 143 0.11 -11.00 -9.19
N LEU A 144 0.67 -11.59 -10.27
CA LEU A 144 -0.13 -12.25 -11.30
C LEU A 144 -0.92 -13.44 -10.75
N SER A 145 -0.21 -14.38 -10.12
CA SER A 145 -0.83 -15.60 -9.60
C SER A 145 -1.81 -15.30 -8.45
N MET A 146 -1.47 -14.31 -7.61
CA MET A 146 -2.34 -13.85 -6.53
C MET A 146 -3.61 -13.21 -7.08
N ALA A 147 -3.50 -12.29 -8.04
CA ALA A 147 -4.66 -11.66 -8.68
C ALA A 147 -5.60 -12.70 -9.30
N GLN A 148 -5.07 -13.74 -9.96
CA GLN A 148 -5.86 -14.84 -10.51
C GLN A 148 -6.66 -15.59 -9.44
N ARG A 149 -6.03 -15.95 -8.33
CA ARG A 149 -6.69 -16.66 -7.22
C ARG A 149 -7.79 -15.80 -6.59
N LEU A 150 -7.51 -14.51 -6.39
CA LEU A 150 -8.48 -13.55 -5.88
C LEU A 150 -9.66 -13.39 -6.87
N ALA A 151 -9.40 -13.13 -8.15
CA ALA A 151 -10.46 -12.98 -9.15
C ALA A 151 -11.35 -14.23 -9.25
N LYS A 152 -10.75 -15.42 -9.19
CA LYS A 152 -11.49 -16.69 -9.18
C LYS A 152 -12.39 -16.84 -7.95
N ARG A 153 -11.93 -16.38 -6.77
CA ARG A 153 -12.63 -16.52 -5.49
C ARG A 153 -13.75 -15.49 -5.31
N TRP A 154 -13.51 -14.23 -5.67
CA TRP A 154 -14.50 -13.15 -5.53
C TRP A 154 -15.41 -12.98 -6.76
N LYS A 155 -15.12 -13.68 -7.87
CA LYS A 155 -15.90 -13.60 -9.12
C LYS A 155 -16.01 -12.17 -9.66
N LYS A 156 -14.97 -11.36 -9.42
CA LYS A 156 -14.85 -9.96 -9.85
C LYS A 156 -13.47 -9.76 -10.45
N GLN A 157 -13.33 -8.74 -11.30
CA GLN A 157 -12.03 -8.34 -11.81
C GLN A 157 -11.18 -7.78 -10.65
N ILE A 158 -9.93 -8.20 -10.56
CA ILE A 158 -8.97 -7.76 -9.55
C ILE A 158 -7.80 -7.10 -10.25
N ILE A 159 -7.54 -5.83 -9.91
CA ILE A 159 -6.31 -5.11 -10.24
C ILE A 159 -5.49 -5.08 -8.96
N LEU A 160 -4.34 -5.75 -8.94
CA LEU A 160 -3.54 -5.95 -7.74
C LEU A 160 -2.17 -5.32 -7.91
N SER A 161 -1.78 -4.51 -6.93
CA SER A 161 -0.44 -3.99 -6.74
C SER A 161 0.17 -4.54 -5.44
N ILE A 162 1.39 -5.07 -5.53
CA ILE A 162 2.14 -5.59 -4.38
C ILE A 162 3.44 -4.79 -4.23
N ASP A 163 3.67 -4.25 -3.04
CA ASP A 163 4.88 -3.54 -2.64
C ASP A 163 5.48 -4.20 -1.37
N ILE A 164 6.08 -5.37 -1.55
CA ILE A 164 6.78 -6.10 -0.47
C ILE A 164 8.29 -5.98 -0.74
N PRO A 165 9.06 -5.28 0.11
CA PRO A 165 10.51 -5.26 0.04
C PRO A 165 11.12 -6.68 0.13
N GLN A 166 12.11 -6.99 -0.69
CA GLN A 166 12.85 -8.27 -0.66
C GLN A 166 13.79 -8.43 0.56
N LYS A 167 13.77 -7.48 1.49
CA LYS A 167 14.61 -7.49 2.70
C LYS A 167 14.19 -8.55 3.74
N PHE A 168 13.06 -9.24 3.52
CA PHE A 168 12.58 -10.26 4.44
C PHE A 168 13.14 -11.63 4.07
N GLU A 169 13.82 -12.28 5.02
CA GLU A 169 14.41 -13.63 4.87
C GLU A 169 13.38 -14.70 4.45
N ASN A 170 12.08 -14.43 4.61
CA ASN A 170 10.97 -15.33 4.28
C ASN A 170 9.96 -14.70 3.31
N ALA A 171 10.42 -14.13 2.19
CA ALA A 171 9.57 -13.46 1.19
C ALA A 171 8.32 -14.26 0.77
N SER A 172 8.43 -15.58 0.60
CA SER A 172 7.28 -16.46 0.27
C SER A 172 6.23 -16.52 1.39
N ARG A 173 6.66 -16.54 2.66
CA ARG A 173 5.74 -16.56 3.82
C ARG A 173 5.05 -15.21 3.97
N VAL A 174 5.80 -14.12 3.79
CA VAL A 174 5.24 -12.76 3.78
C VAL A 174 4.21 -12.59 2.66
N THR A 175 4.49 -13.10 1.47
CA THR A 175 3.57 -13.06 0.31
C THR A 175 2.27 -13.82 0.60
N LEU A 176 2.34 -15.00 1.21
CA LEU A 176 1.16 -15.77 1.60
C LEU A 176 0.33 -15.02 2.65
N GLU A 177 0.99 -14.41 3.63
CA GLU A 177 0.30 -13.62 4.65
C GLU A 177 -0.35 -12.38 4.04
N VAL A 178 0.31 -11.71 3.10
CA VAL A 178 -0.29 -10.60 2.33
C VAL A 178 -1.55 -11.05 1.60
N GLU A 179 -1.52 -12.19 0.89
CA GLU A 179 -2.71 -12.73 0.23
C GLU A 179 -3.85 -13.00 1.23
N LYS A 180 -3.54 -13.58 2.39
CA LYS A 180 -4.51 -13.84 3.46
C LYS A 180 -5.12 -12.54 3.96
N ARG A 181 -4.32 -11.50 4.22
CA ARG A 181 -4.78 -10.18 4.69
C ARG A 181 -5.58 -9.43 3.63
N ILE A 182 -5.24 -9.56 2.35
CA ILE A 182 -6.07 -9.07 1.25
C ILE A 182 -7.43 -9.78 1.27
N GLY A 183 -7.44 -11.11 1.39
CA GLY A 183 -8.69 -11.88 1.45
C GLY A 183 -9.57 -11.48 2.64
N MET A 184 -8.99 -11.24 3.81
CA MET A 184 -9.72 -10.72 4.97
C MET A 184 -10.30 -9.32 4.70
N SER A 185 -9.56 -8.46 4.03
CA SER A 185 -10.00 -7.10 3.66
C SER A 185 -11.17 -7.14 2.68
N LEU A 186 -11.07 -7.95 1.62
CA LEU A 186 -12.13 -8.13 0.64
C LEU A 186 -13.40 -8.73 1.25
N ASN A 187 -13.28 -9.67 2.20
CA ASN A 187 -14.42 -10.20 2.93
C ASN A 187 -15.15 -9.12 3.76
N LYS A 188 -14.40 -8.22 4.41
CA LYS A 188 -14.97 -7.08 5.14
C LYS A 188 -15.73 -6.13 4.21
N VAL A 189 -15.18 -5.84 3.03
CA VAL A 189 -15.84 -4.98 2.02
C VAL A 189 -17.10 -5.62 1.46
N GLU A 190 -17.09 -6.94 1.21
CA GLU A 190 -18.26 -7.69 0.73
C GLU A 190 -19.35 -7.92 1.81
N GLY A 191 -19.11 -7.51 3.07
CA GLY A 191 -20.01 -7.81 4.19
C GLY A 191 -20.07 -9.30 4.57
N LYS A 192 -19.16 -10.13 4.03
CA LYS A 192 -19.06 -11.56 4.35
C LYS A 192 -18.23 -11.71 5.62
N SER A 193 -18.88 -11.66 6.77
CA SER A 193 -18.25 -12.04 8.03
C SER A 193 -17.81 -13.51 7.94
N SER A 194 -16.54 -13.79 8.24
CA SER A 194 -15.96 -15.13 8.22
C SER A 194 -16.72 -16.04 9.20
N GLY A 195 -17.55 -16.93 8.65
CA GLY A 195 -18.10 -18.09 9.38
C GLY A 195 -17.07 -19.21 9.48
#